data_AF-A0A3L6NXS1-F1
#
_entry.id   AF-A0A3L6NXS1-F1
#
_cell.length_a   1.000
_cell.length_b   1.000
_cell.length_c   1.000
_cell.angle_alpha   90.00
_cell.angle_beta   90.00
_cell.angle_gamma   90.00
#
_symmetry.space_group_name_H-M   'P 1'
#
loop_
_entity.id
_entity.type
_entity.pdbx_description
1 polymer ?
#
loop_
_entity_poly.entity_id
_entity_poly.type
_entity_poly.pdbx_seq_one_letter_code
_entity_poly.pdbx_strand_id
1 'polypeptide(L)'
;METAQSSRRKACDYCVSRKIKCDGRKPTCSNCTLYAVTCKTTVTSRRKAPRDGGITPAPSVQSETQPDRMSSLEERLANIEALLSALGGLRVPETQPGLDISLSDIGVSGSSNSWGISPIQTSLDVAHCQHTAISNAGSQLTKAASSDQLELAPLSEVLPLVDNYFRNYNTIIPLLEENVFMRMLLDWYSSSTKRSTVAWAAINVVLAINYRVLEGKAMDDPAFSQSIRNVRSVMSELMMQSQDLMGLQVLLGMVILFQGSSEVQLAIVLTGSVIRLAQSLRLNSKKALAGLSKSKQAHRTRLFWLTYIYDREMAQRSQCPYHQPDCETDMDLPEANPEVNLGIITSSTDTIQFNYLRSCAKFAFIQGKAHDLLYSQKVPYLHTRKESQINRSDRRIAKRMGGRNTPRASYQRRY
;
A
#
# COMPACT_ATOMS: atom_id res chain seq x y z
N MET A 1 -18.81 -12.74 -54.90
CA MET A 1 -17.50 -12.22 -55.34
C MET A 1 -16.57 -12.15 -54.14
N GLU A 2 -15.47 -12.91 -54.24
CA GLU A 2 -14.22 -12.91 -53.46
C GLU A 2 -14.24 -13.05 -51.92
N THR A 3 -14.29 -14.31 -51.48
CA THR A 3 -13.71 -14.76 -50.20
C THR A 3 -12.18 -14.77 -50.29
N ALA A 4 -11.50 -13.74 -49.76
CA ALA A 4 -10.05 -13.70 -49.69
C ALA A 4 -9.51 -14.54 -48.52
N GLN A 5 -8.76 -15.59 -48.86
CA GLN A 5 -8.08 -16.51 -47.97
C GLN A 5 -7.28 -15.81 -46.86
N SER A 6 -7.55 -16.20 -45.61
CA SER A 6 -6.83 -15.77 -44.41
C SER A 6 -5.43 -16.39 -44.35
N SER A 7 -4.50 -15.88 -45.15
CA SER A 7 -3.06 -15.99 -44.88
C SER A 7 -2.79 -15.44 -43.47
N ARG A 8 -2.07 -16.20 -42.61
CA ARG A 8 -1.64 -15.74 -41.27
C ARG A 8 -0.87 -14.42 -41.41
N ARG A 9 -1.57 -13.30 -41.26
CA ARG A 9 -0.97 -11.97 -41.38
C ARG A 9 0.02 -11.78 -40.23
N LYS A 10 1.30 -11.59 -40.56
CA LYS A 10 2.33 -11.25 -39.57
C LYS A 10 2.01 -9.87 -38.97
N ALA A 11 2.08 -9.77 -37.65
CA ALA A 11 1.95 -8.50 -36.95
C ALA A 11 3.14 -7.59 -37.30
N CYS A 12 2.91 -6.27 -37.31
CA CYS A 12 3.97 -5.29 -37.50
C CYS A 12 4.83 -5.13 -36.23
N ASP A 13 6.03 -4.60 -36.40
CA ASP A 13 7.06 -4.49 -35.35
C ASP A 13 6.57 -3.65 -34.16
N TYR A 14 5.83 -2.56 -34.43
CA TYR A 14 5.23 -1.71 -33.39
C TYR A 14 4.22 -2.48 -32.53
N CYS A 15 3.26 -3.18 -33.14
CA CYS A 15 2.26 -3.94 -32.41
C CYS A 15 2.88 -5.10 -31.60
N VAL A 16 3.94 -5.73 -32.12
CA VAL A 16 4.71 -6.76 -31.38
C VAL A 16 5.40 -6.15 -30.16
N SER A 17 6.10 -5.03 -30.32
CA SER A 17 6.81 -4.36 -29.21
C SER A 17 5.86 -3.88 -28.10
N ARG A 18 4.66 -3.42 -28.48
CA ARG A 18 3.62 -2.93 -27.57
C ARG A 18 2.69 -4.03 -27.04
N LYS A 19 2.88 -5.30 -27.47
CA LYS A 19 2.04 -6.46 -27.11
C LYS A 19 0.53 -6.22 -27.36
N ILE A 20 0.19 -5.52 -28.45
CA ILE A 20 -1.19 -5.24 -28.87
C ILE A 20 -1.54 -5.99 -30.17
N LYS A 21 -2.83 -6.28 -30.39
CA LYS A 21 -3.28 -7.05 -31.56
C LYS A 21 -3.14 -6.21 -32.84
N CYS A 22 -2.36 -6.69 -33.81
CA CYS A 22 -2.25 -6.08 -35.14
C CYS A 22 -3.37 -6.59 -36.05
N ASP A 23 -4.10 -5.69 -36.71
CA ASP A 23 -5.13 -6.01 -37.71
C ASP A 23 -4.54 -6.24 -39.13
N GLY A 24 -3.27 -5.89 -39.32
CA GLY A 24 -2.50 -6.23 -40.53
C GLY A 24 -3.02 -5.60 -41.83
N ARG A 25 -3.71 -4.46 -41.76
CA ARG A 25 -4.09 -3.65 -42.92
C ARG A 25 -2.84 -3.02 -43.56
N LYS A 26 -2.85 -2.86 -44.90
CA LYS A 26 -1.82 -2.15 -45.68
C LYS A 26 -2.42 -0.85 -46.23
N PRO A 27 -1.68 0.27 -46.26
CA PRO A 27 -0.25 0.44 -45.94
C PRO A 27 0.06 0.52 -44.44
N THR A 28 -0.90 0.92 -43.60
CA THR A 28 -0.75 1.05 -42.14
C THR A 28 -1.83 0.26 -41.41
N CYS A 29 -1.48 -0.32 -40.27
CA CYS A 29 -2.45 -1.01 -39.40
C CYS A 29 -3.25 0.02 -38.58
N SER A 30 -4.44 -0.35 -38.08
CA SER A 30 -5.33 0.59 -37.36
C SER A 30 -4.66 1.17 -36.12
N ASN A 31 -3.88 0.36 -35.40
CA ASN A 31 -3.12 0.83 -34.24
C ASN A 31 -1.99 1.79 -34.62
N CYS A 32 -1.22 1.48 -35.65
CA CYS A 32 -0.14 2.39 -36.09
C CYS A 32 -0.69 3.72 -36.59
N THR A 33 -1.89 3.73 -37.17
CA THR A 33 -2.60 4.95 -37.55
C THR A 33 -3.06 5.75 -36.33
N LEU A 34 -3.66 5.08 -35.34
CA LEU A 34 -4.10 5.69 -34.08
C LEU A 34 -2.94 6.37 -33.32
N TYR A 35 -1.79 5.70 -33.26
CA TYR A 35 -0.62 6.19 -32.53
C TYR A 35 0.33 7.04 -33.38
N ALA A 36 -0.03 7.33 -34.65
CA ALA A 36 0.78 8.10 -35.59
C ALA A 36 2.24 7.60 -35.70
N VAL A 37 2.44 6.28 -35.73
CA VAL A 37 3.75 5.63 -35.82
C VAL A 37 3.94 4.88 -37.14
N THR A 38 5.19 4.74 -37.57
CA THR A 38 5.50 4.05 -38.83
C THR A 38 5.22 2.55 -38.72
N CYS A 39 4.34 2.03 -39.57
CA CYS A 39 3.96 0.62 -39.59
C CYS A 39 4.94 -0.21 -40.45
N LYS A 40 5.98 -0.80 -39.82
CA LYS A 40 6.95 -1.69 -40.49
C LYS A 40 6.73 -3.15 -40.09
N THR A 41 6.83 -4.06 -41.05
CA THR A 41 6.80 -5.52 -40.82
C THR A 41 8.08 -6.10 -41.39
N THR A 42 9.07 -6.39 -40.54
CA THR A 42 10.34 -6.96 -41.00
C THR A 42 10.17 -8.46 -41.31
N VAL A 43 10.46 -8.86 -42.56
CA VAL A 43 10.41 -10.26 -43.00
C VAL A 43 11.82 -10.83 -42.95
N THR A 44 12.25 -11.34 -41.81
CA THR A 44 13.49 -12.13 -41.74
C THR A 44 13.23 -13.55 -42.25
N SER A 45 13.68 -13.82 -43.47
CA SER A 45 13.79 -15.17 -44.03
C SER A 45 15.09 -15.80 -43.55
N ARG A 46 15.04 -16.88 -42.77
CA ARG A 46 16.21 -17.72 -42.50
C ARG A 46 16.69 -18.33 -43.82
N ARG A 47 17.90 -17.99 -44.29
CA ARG A 47 18.64 -18.76 -45.30
C ARG A 47 20.05 -19.06 -44.82
N LYS A 48 20.44 -20.31 -45.11
CA LYS A 48 21.74 -20.98 -44.93
C LYS A 48 22.91 -20.14 -45.46
N ALA A 49 24.02 -20.16 -44.71
CA ALA A 49 25.32 -19.65 -45.14
C ALA A 49 26.08 -20.65 -46.03
N PRO A 50 26.95 -20.15 -46.93
CA PRO A 50 28.22 -20.81 -47.28
C PRO A 50 29.42 -20.02 -46.75
N ARG A 51 30.39 -20.80 -46.22
CA ARG A 51 31.79 -20.46 -45.88
C ARG A 51 32.53 -20.06 -47.18
N ASP A 52 33.67 -19.38 -47.23
CA ASP A 52 34.83 -19.30 -46.33
C ASP A 52 35.79 -18.20 -46.87
N GLY A 53 36.75 -17.73 -46.05
CA GLY A 53 38.01 -17.19 -46.57
C GLY A 53 38.56 -15.89 -45.95
N GLY A 54 39.19 -15.98 -44.77
CA GLY A 54 40.24 -15.05 -44.27
C GLY A 54 39.88 -14.30 -42.96
N ILE A 55 39.99 -14.85 -41.74
CA ILE A 55 41.18 -15.18 -40.90
C ILE A 55 41.92 -13.91 -40.41
N THR A 56 42.15 -13.54 -39.13
CA THR A 56 41.94 -13.98 -37.71
C THR A 56 42.64 -12.92 -36.82
N PRO A 57 42.71 -12.98 -35.46
CA PRO A 57 41.91 -13.70 -34.46
C PRO A 57 41.36 -12.78 -33.32
N ALA A 58 40.38 -13.34 -32.61
CA ALA A 58 39.68 -12.79 -31.46
C ALA A 58 40.47 -12.92 -30.14
N PRO A 59 39.92 -12.36 -29.06
CA PRO A 59 39.67 -13.15 -27.86
C PRO A 59 38.17 -13.34 -27.61
N SER A 60 37.85 -14.57 -27.26
CA SER A 60 36.57 -15.10 -26.81
C SER A 60 36.10 -14.52 -25.48
N VAL A 61 34.79 -14.30 -25.32
CA VAL A 61 34.06 -14.45 -24.04
C VAL A 61 32.66 -15.01 -24.40
N GLN A 62 32.53 -16.32 -24.61
CA GLN A 62 32.08 -17.30 -23.61
C GLN A 62 30.77 -16.91 -22.91
N SER A 63 29.69 -17.52 -23.41
CA SER A 63 28.57 -17.93 -22.58
C SER A 63 29.10 -18.95 -21.56
N GLU A 64 29.48 -18.48 -20.38
CA GLU A 64 29.84 -19.35 -19.26
C GLU A 64 28.58 -19.95 -18.65
N THR A 65 28.59 -21.28 -18.60
CA THR A 65 27.80 -22.09 -17.70
C THR A 65 27.94 -21.62 -16.26
N GLN A 66 26.83 -21.67 -15.54
CA GLN A 66 26.67 -21.52 -14.11
C GLN A 66 27.50 -22.60 -13.35
N PRO A 67 28.77 -22.33 -13.00
CA PRO A 67 29.22 -22.35 -11.59
C PRO A 67 30.23 -21.24 -11.20
N ASP A 68 30.98 -20.65 -12.13
CA ASP A 68 32.10 -19.73 -11.82
C ASP A 68 31.64 -18.32 -11.37
N ARG A 69 30.43 -17.92 -11.76
CA ARG A 69 29.80 -16.72 -11.18
C ARG A 69 29.43 -16.90 -9.72
N MET A 70 29.13 -18.14 -9.30
CA MET A 70 28.79 -18.41 -7.90
C MET A 70 30.06 -18.34 -7.04
N SER A 71 31.16 -18.96 -7.48
CA SER A 71 32.45 -18.90 -6.78
C SER A 71 33.02 -17.48 -6.73
N SER A 72 32.91 -16.71 -7.82
CA SER A 72 33.30 -15.29 -7.83
C SER A 72 32.45 -14.43 -6.90
N LEU A 73 31.16 -14.75 -6.75
CA LEU A 73 30.29 -14.05 -5.80
C LEU A 73 30.58 -14.46 -4.35
N GLU A 74 30.90 -15.73 -4.11
CA GLU A 74 31.29 -16.26 -2.79
C GLU A 74 32.64 -15.67 -2.34
N GLU A 75 33.62 -15.58 -3.22
CA GLU A 75 34.92 -14.93 -2.93
C GLU A 75 34.76 -13.43 -2.66
N ARG A 76 33.84 -12.76 -3.38
CA ARG A 76 33.51 -11.36 -3.11
C ARG A 76 32.75 -11.18 -1.81
N LEU A 77 31.89 -12.13 -1.41
CA LEU A 77 31.22 -12.12 -0.12
C LEU A 77 32.25 -12.31 1.01
N ALA A 78 33.15 -13.28 0.87
CA ALA A 78 34.20 -13.56 1.86
C ALA A 78 35.14 -12.36 2.05
N ASN A 79 35.47 -11.65 0.96
CA ASN A 79 36.26 -10.41 1.06
C ASN A 79 35.50 -9.28 1.75
N ILE A 80 34.18 -9.14 1.52
CA ILE A 80 33.36 -8.14 2.19
C ILE A 80 33.20 -8.47 3.69
N GLU A 81 33.01 -9.75 4.03
CA GLU A 81 32.94 -10.25 5.41
C GLU A 81 34.28 -10.06 6.16
N ALA A 82 35.41 -10.28 5.49
CA ALA A 82 36.74 -10.00 6.05
C ALA A 82 36.95 -8.49 6.27
N LEU A 83 36.46 -7.64 5.38
CA LEU A 83 36.57 -6.18 5.49
C LEU A 83 35.64 -5.63 6.60
N LEU A 84 34.45 -6.21 6.76
CA LEU A 84 33.54 -5.93 7.87
C LEU A 84 34.09 -6.43 9.21
N SER A 85 34.79 -7.58 9.22
CA SER A 85 35.48 -8.10 10.42
C SER A 85 36.70 -7.25 10.80
N ALA A 86 37.41 -6.69 9.82
CA ALA A 86 38.52 -5.77 10.06
C ALA A 86 38.05 -4.39 10.57
N LEU A 87 36.86 -3.94 10.19
CA LEU A 87 36.24 -2.69 10.66
C LEU A 87 35.48 -2.87 11.98
N GLY A 88 34.92 -4.05 12.22
CA GLY A 88 34.19 -4.43 13.43
C GLY A 88 35.08 -5.08 14.48
N GLY A 89 36.21 -4.44 14.82
CA GLY A 89 37.19 -4.92 15.81
C GLY A 89 36.69 -5.02 17.26
N LEU A 90 35.67 -5.85 17.50
CA LEU A 90 35.44 -6.53 18.77
C LEU A 90 35.44 -8.04 18.50
N ARG A 91 36.51 -8.67 18.96
CA ARG A 91 36.77 -10.12 18.90
C ARG A 91 35.52 -10.94 19.23
N VAL A 92 35.17 -11.87 18.34
CA VAL A 92 34.43 -13.09 18.68
C VAL A 92 35.46 -14.24 18.74
N PRO A 93 35.75 -14.84 19.90
CA PRO A 93 36.52 -16.08 19.96
C PRO A 93 35.69 -17.27 19.51
N GLU A 94 36.33 -18.18 18.78
CA GLU A 94 35.79 -19.47 18.34
C GLU A 94 35.26 -20.33 19.51
N THR A 95 34.18 -21.04 19.19
CA THR A 95 33.36 -21.97 19.97
C THR A 95 34.11 -22.99 20.84
N GLN A 96 33.59 -23.23 22.07
CA GLN A 96 33.21 -24.55 22.61
C GLN A 96 32.24 -24.39 23.81
N PRO A 97 31.43 -25.42 24.16
CA PRO A 97 30.02 -25.25 24.49
C PRO A 97 29.71 -25.14 25.99
N GLY A 98 28.70 -24.33 26.33
CA GLY A 98 27.98 -24.43 27.59
C GLY A 98 27.71 -23.10 28.27
N LEU A 99 26.42 -22.88 28.54
CA LEU A 99 25.80 -21.98 29.53
C LEU A 99 25.21 -20.64 29.03
N ASP A 100 23.90 -20.53 29.30
CA ASP A 100 22.96 -19.43 29.05
C ASP A 100 23.43 -18.08 29.61
N ILE A 101 23.41 -17.03 28.78
CA ILE A 101 23.23 -15.64 29.25
C ILE A 101 22.35 -14.85 28.25
N SER A 102 21.35 -14.19 28.83
CA SER A 102 20.24 -13.41 28.25
C SER A 102 20.70 -12.17 27.45
N LEU A 103 20.05 -11.91 26.30
CA LEU A 103 20.24 -10.69 25.50
C LEU A 103 19.28 -9.59 26.00
N SER A 104 19.69 -8.84 27.03
CA SER A 104 18.99 -7.61 27.45
C SER A 104 19.78 -6.31 27.32
N ASP A 105 21.02 -6.32 26.83
CA ASP A 105 21.83 -5.09 26.82
C ASP A 105 22.69 -4.97 25.55
N ILE A 106 22.08 -4.53 24.45
CA ILE A 106 22.79 -3.80 23.39
C ILE A 106 21.94 -2.59 23.00
N GLY A 107 22.22 -1.46 23.65
CA GLY A 107 21.73 -0.15 23.23
C GLY A 107 22.50 0.31 21.99
N VAL A 108 21.78 0.46 20.87
CA VAL A 108 22.27 1.20 19.71
C VAL A 108 21.42 2.45 19.56
N SER A 109 21.97 3.57 20.02
CA SER A 109 21.52 4.91 19.66
C SER A 109 21.83 5.13 18.18
N GLY A 110 20.79 5.25 17.36
CA GLY A 110 20.88 5.50 15.93
C GLY A 110 19.60 6.10 15.39
N SER A 111 19.65 7.42 15.18
CA SER A 111 18.63 8.29 14.60
C SER A 111 17.78 7.70 13.47
N SER A 112 16.47 7.77 13.67
CA SER A 112 15.39 8.09 12.71
C SER A 112 15.44 7.45 11.32
N ASN A 113 14.60 6.43 11.12
CA ASN A 113 13.92 6.15 9.86
C ASN A 113 12.52 5.59 10.19
N SER A 114 11.59 6.50 10.52
CA SER A 114 10.18 6.19 10.76
C SER A 114 9.42 6.06 9.43
N TRP A 115 9.60 4.94 8.74
CA TRP A 115 8.60 4.34 7.86
C TRP A 115 8.72 2.83 8.02
N GLY A 116 7.93 2.31 8.96
CA GLY A 116 7.99 0.92 9.39
C GLY A 116 7.70 -0.06 8.26
N ILE A 117 8.76 -0.68 7.73
CA ILE A 117 8.73 -2.02 7.18
C ILE A 117 9.87 -2.79 7.85
N SER A 118 9.54 -3.55 8.88
CA SER A 118 10.32 -4.74 9.25
C SER A 118 9.38 -5.94 9.22
N PRO A 119 9.77 -7.05 8.59
CA PRO A 119 8.94 -8.24 8.50
C PRO A 119 9.02 -8.99 9.85
N ILE A 120 7.95 -9.00 10.62
CA ILE A 120 7.83 -9.93 11.75
C ILE A 120 7.27 -11.24 11.21
N GLN A 121 8.09 -12.29 11.30
CA GLN A 121 7.68 -13.68 11.22
C GLN A 121 6.60 -13.93 12.28
N THR A 122 5.38 -14.26 11.86
CA THR A 122 4.37 -14.77 12.78
C THR A 122 4.34 -16.28 12.63
N SER A 123 4.70 -17.00 13.70
CA SER A 123 4.44 -18.43 13.82
C SER A 123 2.93 -18.65 13.87
N LEU A 124 2.48 -19.62 13.08
CA LEU A 124 1.09 -19.99 12.95
C LEU A 124 0.72 -20.94 14.10
N ASP A 125 0.46 -20.40 15.30
CA ASP A 125 -0.05 -21.21 16.41
C ASP A 125 -1.57 -21.07 16.51
N VAL A 126 -2.24 -22.07 15.94
CA VAL A 126 -3.65 -22.39 16.17
C VAL A 126 -3.76 -23.05 17.54
N ALA A 127 -4.22 -22.33 18.57
CA ALA A 127 -4.61 -22.96 19.83
C ALA A 127 -5.71 -22.22 20.59
N HIS A 128 -6.85 -22.92 20.73
CA HIS A 128 -7.72 -22.98 21.92
C HIS A 128 -8.34 -21.69 22.47
N CYS A 129 -9.61 -21.47 22.14
CA CYS A 129 -10.50 -20.60 22.90
C CYS A 129 -10.77 -21.19 24.28
N GLN A 130 -10.22 -20.58 25.33
CA GLN A 130 -10.67 -20.79 26.70
C GLN A 130 -11.60 -19.63 27.10
N HIS A 131 -12.86 -19.97 27.38
CA HIS A 131 -13.84 -19.07 27.95
C HIS A 131 -13.35 -18.54 29.31
N THR A 132 -13.08 -17.25 29.39
CA THR A 132 -12.99 -16.53 30.67
C THR A 132 -14.32 -15.84 30.94
N ALA A 133 -14.83 -16.07 32.15
CA ALA A 133 -16.14 -15.62 32.60
C ALA A 133 -16.24 -14.08 32.61
N ILE A 134 -17.34 -13.57 32.04
CA ILE A 134 -17.75 -12.17 32.14
C ILE A 134 -18.20 -11.93 33.57
N SER A 135 -17.35 -11.28 34.38
CA SER A 135 -17.79 -10.69 35.65
C SER A 135 -18.39 -9.31 35.38
N ASN A 136 -19.61 -9.13 35.88
CA ASN A 136 -20.43 -7.93 35.79
C ASN A 136 -19.66 -6.62 36.09
N ALA A 137 -19.55 -5.76 35.09
CA ALA A 137 -19.47 -4.31 35.27
C ALA A 137 -20.72 -3.70 34.64
N GLY A 138 -21.81 -3.69 35.42
CA GLY A 138 -23.07 -3.07 35.04
C GLY A 138 -22.97 -1.54 34.98
N SER A 139 -23.72 -1.00 34.02
CA SER A 139 -24.21 0.38 33.91
C SER A 139 -23.18 1.52 33.85
N GLN A 140 -22.65 1.78 32.66
CA GLN A 140 -22.44 3.17 32.20
C GLN A 140 -22.89 3.29 30.74
N LEU A 141 -24.20 3.28 30.55
CA LEU A 141 -24.81 3.81 29.33
C LEU A 141 -25.23 5.26 29.62
N THR A 142 -24.76 6.15 28.74
CA THR A 142 -25.25 7.52 28.50
C THR A 142 -25.20 8.50 29.67
N LYS A 143 -24.04 9.14 29.86
CA LYS A 143 -24.00 10.53 30.34
C LYS A 143 -23.38 11.35 29.22
N ALA A 144 -24.17 12.18 28.56
CA ALA A 144 -23.65 13.17 27.62
C ALA A 144 -22.62 14.01 28.38
N ALA A 145 -21.39 14.09 27.87
CA ALA A 145 -20.32 14.85 28.50
C ALA A 145 -20.80 16.30 28.73
N SER A 146 -20.84 16.72 29.99
CA SER A 146 -21.09 18.12 30.32
C SER A 146 -19.96 18.97 29.77
N SER A 147 -20.26 20.21 29.36
CA SER A 147 -19.29 21.17 28.81
C SER A 147 -18.06 21.42 29.70
N ASP A 148 -18.12 21.04 30.98
CA ASP A 148 -17.05 21.17 31.97
C ASP A 148 -15.96 20.09 31.88
N GLN A 149 -16.08 19.07 31.00
CA GLN A 149 -15.08 17.99 30.87
C GLN A 149 -14.16 18.11 29.65
N LEU A 150 -14.41 19.07 28.75
CA LEU A 150 -13.66 19.24 27.52
C LEU A 150 -12.58 20.32 27.70
N GLU A 151 -11.58 20.03 28.52
CA GLU A 151 -10.47 20.96 28.76
C GLU A 151 -9.42 20.88 27.64
N LEU A 152 -8.81 22.03 27.33
CA LEU A 152 -7.63 22.15 26.47
C LEU A 152 -6.65 23.13 27.13
N ALA A 153 -5.36 22.94 26.86
CA ALA A 153 -4.32 23.89 27.25
C ALA A 153 -4.58 25.28 26.64
N PRO A 154 -3.97 26.36 27.17
CA PRO A 154 -4.10 27.70 26.61
C PRO A 154 -3.77 27.77 25.12
N LEU A 155 -4.43 28.67 24.38
CA LEU A 155 -4.21 28.82 22.94
C LEU A 155 -2.74 29.09 22.60
N SER A 156 -1.99 29.78 23.48
CA SER A 156 -0.56 30.02 23.32
C SER A 156 0.30 28.75 23.27
N GLU A 157 -0.14 27.68 23.90
CA GLU A 157 0.53 26.37 23.90
C GLU A 157 0.03 25.48 22.76
N VAL A 158 -1.27 25.56 22.43
CA VAL A 158 -1.89 24.73 21.38
C VAL A 158 -1.55 25.23 19.97
N LEU A 159 -1.56 26.54 19.75
CA LEU A 159 -1.39 27.12 18.41
C LEU A 159 -0.06 26.76 17.73
N PRO A 160 1.11 26.83 18.40
CA PRO A 160 2.38 26.42 17.78
C PRO A 160 2.37 24.96 17.34
N LEU A 161 1.67 24.09 18.09
CA LEU A 161 1.57 22.67 17.76
C LEU A 161 0.65 22.43 16.56
N VAL A 162 -0.44 23.19 16.47
CA VAL A 162 -1.34 23.16 15.31
C VAL A 162 -0.62 23.66 14.06
N ASP A 163 0.11 24.78 14.17
CA ASP A 163 0.88 25.35 13.06
C ASP A 163 1.97 24.36 12.57
N ASN A 164 2.67 23.69 13.48
CA ASN A 164 3.65 22.67 13.14
C ASN A 164 3.01 21.48 12.39
N TYR A 165 1.84 21.04 12.83
CA TYR A 165 1.07 19.99 12.15
C TYR A 165 0.68 20.39 10.72
N PHE A 166 0.10 21.58 10.52
CA PHE A 166 -0.35 22.00 9.20
C PHE A 166 0.81 22.22 8.23
N ARG A 167 1.94 22.74 8.73
CA ARG A 167 3.15 22.96 7.95
C ARG A 167 3.83 21.67 7.52
N ASN A 168 3.98 20.70 8.43
CA ASN A 168 4.89 19.57 8.22
C ASN A 168 4.21 18.23 8.02
N TYR A 169 3.02 18.01 8.58
CA TYR A 169 2.31 16.72 8.46
C TYR A 169 1.15 16.78 7.47
N ASN A 170 0.25 17.78 7.59
CA ASN A 170 -0.94 17.87 6.75
C ASN A 170 -0.60 18.14 5.27
N THR A 171 0.57 18.70 4.99
CA THR A 171 1.10 18.86 3.63
C THR A 171 1.37 17.51 2.95
N ILE A 172 1.73 16.47 3.69
CA ILE A 172 2.02 15.12 3.18
C ILE A 172 0.78 14.23 3.26
N ILE A 173 0.11 14.26 4.42
CA ILE A 173 -1.11 13.49 4.72
C ILE A 173 -2.24 14.50 4.93
N PRO A 174 -2.91 14.96 3.85
CA PRO A 174 -3.89 16.05 3.90
C PRO A 174 -5.23 15.61 4.48
N LEU A 175 -5.21 15.36 5.79
CA LEU A 175 -6.33 14.89 6.57
C LEU A 175 -7.33 16.00 6.84
N LEU A 176 -6.88 17.23 7.13
CA LEU A 176 -7.72 18.35 7.55
C LEU A 176 -7.62 19.53 6.57
N GLU A 177 -8.68 20.36 6.49
CA GLU A 177 -8.61 21.64 5.80
C GLU A 177 -8.22 22.75 6.77
N GLU A 178 -7.04 23.34 6.56
CA GLU A 178 -6.42 24.30 7.49
C GLU A 178 -7.32 25.48 7.83
N ASN A 179 -7.90 26.16 6.85
CA ASN A 179 -8.73 27.34 7.11
C ASN A 179 -9.99 27.00 7.92
N VAL A 180 -10.58 25.84 7.69
CA VAL A 180 -11.77 25.38 8.44
C VAL A 180 -11.37 25.00 9.86
N PHE A 181 -10.25 24.28 10.01
CA PHE A 181 -9.74 23.89 11.32
C PHE A 181 -9.33 25.11 12.16
N MET A 182 -8.61 26.08 11.58
CA MET A 182 -8.16 27.28 12.30
C MET A 182 -9.35 28.14 12.75
N ARG A 183 -10.38 28.29 11.90
CA ARG A 183 -11.63 28.96 12.32
C ARG A 183 -12.29 28.24 13.49
N MET A 184 -12.41 26.91 13.41
CA MET A 184 -12.96 26.08 14.49
C MET A 184 -12.13 26.19 15.79
N LEU A 185 -10.80 26.21 15.68
CA LEU A 185 -9.89 26.39 16.82
C LEU A 185 -10.09 27.75 17.48
N LEU A 186 -10.12 28.84 16.71
CA LEU A 186 -10.33 30.17 17.26
C LEU A 186 -11.74 30.32 17.86
N ASP A 187 -12.74 29.74 17.22
CA ASP A 187 -14.11 29.71 17.74
C ASP A 187 -14.18 29.03 19.11
N TRP A 188 -13.46 27.91 19.29
CA TRP A 188 -13.36 27.17 20.55
C TRP A 188 -12.87 28.03 21.73
N TYR A 189 -11.84 28.85 21.50
CA TYR A 189 -11.27 29.75 22.51
C TYR A 189 -12.06 31.06 22.65
N SER A 190 -12.83 31.46 21.64
CA SER A 190 -13.62 32.70 21.67
C SER A 190 -14.85 32.61 22.57
N SER A 191 -15.54 31.45 22.61
CA SER A 191 -16.79 31.29 23.34
C SER A 191 -17.04 29.84 23.71
N SER A 192 -17.45 29.58 24.95
CA SER A 192 -17.86 28.24 25.41
C SER A 192 -19.05 27.68 24.62
N THR A 193 -19.95 28.54 24.13
CA THR A 193 -21.14 28.13 23.36
C THR A 193 -20.82 27.55 21.97
N LYS A 194 -19.61 27.78 21.46
CA LYS A 194 -19.14 27.24 20.17
C LYS A 194 -18.38 25.93 20.31
N ARG A 195 -18.20 25.43 21.54
CA ARG A 195 -17.48 24.18 21.81
C ARG A 195 -18.32 22.98 21.40
N SER A 196 -17.72 22.05 20.69
CA SER A 196 -18.33 20.77 20.33
C SER A 196 -17.36 19.62 20.57
N THR A 197 -17.90 18.44 20.89
CA THR A 197 -17.14 17.21 21.11
C THR A 197 -16.23 16.90 19.93
N VAL A 198 -16.74 17.07 18.70
CA VAL A 198 -16.00 16.80 17.46
C VAL A 198 -14.83 17.79 17.28
N ALA A 199 -15.05 19.09 17.52
CA ALA A 199 -13.99 20.08 17.43
C ALA A 199 -12.88 19.81 18.45
N TRP A 200 -13.26 19.49 19.68
CA TRP A 200 -12.33 19.10 20.74
C TRP A 200 -11.51 17.86 20.36
N ALA A 201 -12.17 16.84 19.82
CA ALA A 201 -11.52 15.60 19.39
C ALA A 201 -10.56 15.85 18.23
N ALA A 202 -10.94 16.69 17.26
CA ALA A 202 -10.09 17.09 16.15
C ALA A 202 -8.82 17.82 16.63
N ILE A 203 -8.95 18.72 17.60
CA ILE A 203 -7.79 19.39 18.20
C ILE A 203 -6.88 18.38 18.89
N ASN A 204 -7.42 17.46 19.70
CA ASN A 204 -6.61 16.44 20.36
C ASN A 204 -5.93 15.47 19.39
N VAL A 205 -6.55 15.13 18.26
CA VAL A 205 -5.90 14.33 17.19
C VAL A 205 -4.70 15.08 16.59
N VAL A 206 -4.87 16.38 16.29
CA VAL A 206 -3.77 17.21 15.75
C VAL A 206 -2.60 17.29 16.75
N LEU A 207 -2.90 17.53 18.02
CA LEU A 207 -1.90 17.54 19.09
C LEU A 207 -1.19 16.19 19.22
N ALA A 208 -1.95 15.08 19.26
CA ALA A 208 -1.40 13.73 19.36
C ALA A 208 -0.49 13.38 18.17
N ILE A 209 -0.88 13.73 16.94
CA ILE A 209 -0.06 13.50 15.75
C ILE A 209 1.22 14.32 15.83
N ASN A 210 1.14 15.59 16.23
CA ASN A 210 2.34 16.41 16.39
C ASN A 210 3.30 15.78 17.41
N TYR A 211 2.83 15.53 18.64
CA TYR A 211 3.65 14.93 19.69
C TYR A 211 4.30 13.63 19.25
N ARG A 212 3.53 12.72 18.64
CA ARG A 212 4.04 11.38 18.31
C ARG A 212 4.86 11.33 17.03
N VAL A 213 4.42 12.01 15.98
CA VAL A 213 4.97 11.85 14.63
C VAL A 213 6.02 12.91 14.30
N LEU A 214 5.80 14.16 14.73
CA LEU A 214 6.71 15.26 14.42
C LEU A 214 7.78 15.46 15.50
N GLU A 215 7.39 15.37 16.77
CA GLU A 215 8.33 15.51 17.91
C GLU A 215 8.93 14.18 18.36
N GLY A 216 8.33 13.05 17.98
CA GLY A 216 8.84 11.72 18.35
C GLY A 216 8.69 11.39 19.83
N LYS A 217 7.72 11.99 20.54
CA LYS A 217 7.50 11.75 21.98
C LYS A 217 7.18 10.28 22.27
N ALA A 218 7.67 9.84 23.44
CA ALA A 218 7.42 8.51 23.97
C ALA A 218 5.94 8.30 24.32
N MET A 219 5.51 7.05 24.45
CA MET A 219 4.10 6.72 24.71
C MET A 219 3.62 7.18 26.09
N ASP A 220 4.53 7.28 27.06
CA ASP A 220 4.30 7.71 28.43
C ASP A 220 4.38 9.24 28.61
N ASP A 221 4.69 10.01 27.56
CA ASP A 221 4.64 11.47 27.62
C ASP A 221 3.24 11.93 28.08
N PRO A 222 3.12 12.75 29.15
CA PRO A 222 1.83 13.11 29.72
C PRO A 222 0.91 13.83 28.75
N ALA A 223 1.44 14.70 27.89
CA ALA A 223 0.64 15.50 26.95
C ALA A 223 0.12 14.63 25.79
N PHE A 224 0.97 13.75 25.26
CA PHE A 224 0.56 12.74 24.28
C PHE A 224 -0.48 11.79 24.88
N SER A 225 -0.21 11.21 26.05
CA SER A 225 -1.11 10.29 26.75
C SER A 225 -2.47 10.93 27.04
N GLN A 226 -2.50 12.20 27.46
CA GLN A 226 -3.75 12.93 27.68
C GLN A 226 -4.54 13.11 26.37
N SER A 227 -3.86 13.50 25.29
CA SER A 227 -4.50 13.67 23.98
C SER A 227 -5.12 12.36 23.47
N ILE A 228 -4.42 11.24 23.68
CA ILE A 228 -4.93 9.90 23.36
C ILE A 228 -6.13 9.50 24.23
N ARG A 229 -6.08 9.75 25.55
CA ARG A 229 -7.23 9.53 26.45
C ARG A 229 -8.45 10.32 26.01
N ASN A 230 -8.24 11.58 25.63
CA ASN A 230 -9.28 12.48 25.17
C ASN A 230 -9.98 11.95 23.91
N VAL A 231 -9.25 11.59 22.85
CA VAL A 231 -9.88 11.08 21.62
C VAL A 231 -10.53 9.71 21.83
N ARG A 232 -10.01 8.90 22.76
CA ARG A 232 -10.62 7.61 23.12
C ARG A 232 -11.97 7.75 23.81
N SER A 233 -12.16 8.76 24.66
CA SER A 233 -13.39 8.92 25.43
C SER A 233 -14.62 9.20 24.56
N VAL A 234 -14.41 9.76 23.36
CA VAL A 234 -15.46 10.14 22.41
C VAL A 234 -15.55 9.23 21.20
N MET A 235 -14.69 8.22 21.10
CA MET A 235 -14.55 7.34 19.94
C MET A 235 -15.88 6.66 19.55
N SER A 236 -16.60 6.10 20.52
CA SER A 236 -17.87 5.40 20.29
C SER A 236 -18.96 6.35 19.76
N GLU A 237 -19.03 7.57 20.30
CA GLU A 237 -19.95 8.62 19.83
C GLU A 237 -19.66 8.97 18.36
N LEU A 238 -18.38 9.20 18.02
CA LEU A 238 -17.96 9.52 16.65
C LEU A 238 -18.29 8.40 15.67
N MET A 239 -18.13 7.13 16.07
CA MET A 239 -18.45 5.97 15.22
C MET A 239 -19.95 5.86 14.88
N MET A 240 -20.82 6.46 15.71
CA MET A 240 -22.27 6.45 15.51
C MET A 240 -22.76 7.63 14.63
N GLN A 241 -21.93 8.65 14.41
CA GLN A 241 -22.30 9.86 13.67
C GLN A 241 -22.09 9.71 12.16
N SER A 242 -23.12 9.20 11.47
CA SER A 242 -23.04 8.79 10.06
C SER A 242 -22.86 9.90 9.00
N GLN A 243 -23.09 11.17 9.33
CA GLN A 243 -23.07 12.29 8.37
C GLN A 243 -22.06 13.40 8.75
N ASP A 244 -21.15 13.13 9.67
CA ASP A 244 -20.12 14.10 10.07
C ASP A 244 -18.76 13.81 9.39
N LEU A 245 -18.33 14.75 8.53
CA LEU A 245 -17.03 14.67 7.87
C LEU A 245 -15.89 14.86 8.84
N MET A 246 -16.05 15.74 9.84
CA MET A 246 -14.98 15.99 10.81
C MET A 246 -14.80 14.79 11.73
N GLY A 247 -15.90 14.17 12.22
CA GLY A 247 -15.84 12.92 12.96
C GLY A 247 -15.12 11.80 12.21
N LEU A 248 -15.35 11.67 10.89
CA LEU A 248 -14.58 10.73 10.05
C LEU A 248 -13.09 11.08 10.04
N GLN A 249 -12.72 12.36 9.92
CA GLN A 249 -11.33 12.81 9.94
C GLN A 249 -10.64 12.51 11.29
N VAL A 250 -11.36 12.72 12.40
CA VAL A 250 -10.88 12.38 13.74
C VAL A 250 -10.61 10.89 13.85
N LEU A 251 -11.57 10.04 13.48
CA LEU A 251 -11.40 8.58 13.54
C LEU A 251 -10.27 8.08 12.63
N LEU A 252 -10.12 8.67 11.44
CA LEU A 252 -9.00 8.37 10.55
C LEU A 252 -7.65 8.81 11.16
N GLY A 253 -7.60 9.96 11.83
CA GLY A 253 -6.43 10.38 12.61
C GLY A 253 -6.10 9.41 13.75
N MET A 254 -7.11 8.81 14.38
CA MET A 254 -6.90 7.76 15.39
C MET A 254 -6.33 6.47 14.77
N VAL A 255 -6.78 6.07 13.57
CA VAL A 255 -6.17 4.94 12.83
C VAL A 255 -4.68 5.21 12.58
N ILE A 256 -4.34 6.42 12.13
CA ILE A 256 -2.96 6.87 11.88
C ILE A 256 -2.10 6.79 13.15
N LEU A 257 -2.65 7.17 14.31
CA LEU A 257 -1.94 7.13 15.58
C LEU A 257 -1.72 5.70 16.07
N PHE A 258 -2.74 4.83 15.96
CA PHE A 258 -2.68 3.49 16.53
C PHE A 258 -1.98 2.46 15.65
N GLN A 259 -1.85 2.70 14.33
CA GLN A 259 -1.18 1.74 13.44
C GLN A 259 0.29 1.49 13.80
N GLY A 260 0.99 2.43 14.44
CA GLY A 260 2.38 2.29 14.87
C GLY A 260 2.55 1.96 16.35
N SER A 261 1.47 1.54 17.02
CA SER A 261 1.41 1.33 18.47
C SER A 261 1.20 -0.14 18.84
N SER A 262 1.31 -0.46 20.13
CA SER A 262 0.92 -1.77 20.68
C SER A 262 -0.58 -2.07 20.51
N GLU A 263 -1.39 -1.06 20.19
CA GLU A 263 -2.84 -1.16 20.04
C GLU A 263 -3.29 -1.25 18.56
N VAL A 264 -2.50 -1.90 17.71
CA VAL A 264 -2.81 -2.06 16.28
C VAL A 264 -4.19 -2.70 16.03
N GLN A 265 -4.69 -3.54 16.94
CA GLN A 265 -6.03 -4.13 16.84
C GLN A 265 -7.13 -3.08 16.86
N LEU A 266 -6.95 -1.99 17.62
CA LEU A 266 -7.88 -0.87 17.64
C LEU A 266 -7.87 -0.14 16.29
N ALA A 267 -6.70 0.05 15.68
CA ALA A 267 -6.58 0.64 14.34
C ALA A 267 -7.33 -0.20 13.28
N ILE A 268 -7.24 -1.53 13.35
CA ILE A 268 -7.95 -2.45 12.44
C ILE A 268 -9.46 -2.29 12.58
N VAL A 269 -10.00 -2.32 13.81
CA VAL A 269 -11.44 -2.18 14.06
C VAL A 269 -11.95 -0.79 13.66
N LEU A 270 -11.19 0.26 13.98
CA LEU A 270 -11.53 1.64 13.61
C LEU A 270 -11.57 1.82 12.11
N THR A 271 -10.65 1.20 11.37
CA THR A 271 -10.61 1.26 9.90
C THR A 271 -11.93 0.80 9.28
N GLY A 272 -12.49 -0.33 9.75
CA GLY A 272 -13.80 -0.78 9.27
C GLY A 272 -14.94 0.22 9.52
N SER A 273 -14.86 0.99 10.60
CA SER A 273 -15.86 2.01 10.94
C SER A 273 -15.67 3.29 10.13
N VAL A 274 -14.42 3.76 9.97
CA VAL A 274 -14.06 4.86 9.09
C VAL A 274 -14.55 4.61 7.66
N ILE A 275 -14.40 3.38 7.16
CA ILE A 275 -14.85 3.02 5.80
C ILE A 275 -16.38 3.08 5.68
N ARG A 276 -17.11 2.55 6.66
CA ARG A 276 -18.58 2.63 6.67
C ARG A 276 -19.06 4.08 6.71
N LEU A 277 -18.40 4.95 7.48
CA LEU A 277 -18.70 6.38 7.51
C LEU A 277 -18.36 7.05 6.16
N ALA A 278 -17.22 6.70 5.54
CA ALA A 278 -16.84 7.21 4.23
C ALA A 278 -17.88 6.86 3.14
N GLN A 279 -18.41 5.65 3.19
CA GLN A 279 -19.49 5.19 2.31
C GLN A 279 -20.81 5.92 2.60
N SER A 280 -21.16 6.14 3.88
CA SER A 280 -22.34 6.92 4.29
C SER A 280 -22.28 8.37 3.78
N LEU A 281 -21.08 8.97 3.78
CA LEU A 281 -20.80 10.30 3.21
C LEU A 281 -20.65 10.30 1.68
N ARG A 282 -20.72 9.11 1.05
CA ARG A 282 -20.55 8.87 -0.39
C ARG A 282 -19.24 9.40 -0.96
N LEU A 283 -18.14 9.28 -0.20
CA LEU A 283 -16.82 9.73 -0.64
C LEU A 283 -16.28 8.93 -1.85
N ASN A 284 -16.80 7.73 -2.08
CA ASN A 284 -16.46 6.83 -3.19
C ASN A 284 -17.19 7.14 -4.51
N SER A 285 -17.90 8.27 -4.62
CA SER A 285 -18.69 8.61 -5.82
C SER A 285 -18.44 10.03 -6.35
N LYS A 286 -18.05 10.15 -7.61
CA LYS A 286 -17.97 11.42 -8.36
C LYS A 286 -19.31 12.13 -8.42
N LYS A 287 -20.42 11.38 -8.50
CA LYS A 287 -21.77 11.96 -8.48
C LYS A 287 -22.03 12.74 -7.19
N ALA A 288 -21.51 12.28 -6.05
CA ALA A 288 -21.64 12.99 -4.78
C ALA A 288 -20.77 14.25 -4.68
N LEU A 289 -19.79 14.40 -5.58
CA LEU A 289 -18.97 15.61 -5.71
C LEU A 289 -19.65 16.69 -6.58
N ALA A 290 -20.59 16.30 -7.44
CA ALA A 290 -21.30 17.23 -8.31
C ALA A 290 -22.04 18.29 -7.47
N GLY A 291 -21.86 19.56 -7.83
CA GLY A 291 -22.48 20.70 -7.14
C GLY A 291 -21.72 21.23 -5.92
N LEU A 292 -20.65 20.56 -5.48
CA LEU A 292 -19.75 21.10 -4.44
C LEU A 292 -18.75 22.12 -5.04
N SER A 293 -18.23 23.01 -4.21
CA SER A 293 -17.12 23.88 -4.62
C SER A 293 -15.83 23.07 -4.89
N LYS A 294 -14.94 23.58 -5.75
CA LYS A 294 -13.66 22.91 -6.08
C LYS A 294 -12.87 22.50 -4.84
N SER A 295 -12.76 23.38 -3.84
CA SER A 295 -12.07 23.08 -2.57
C SER A 295 -12.70 21.90 -1.83
N LYS A 296 -14.04 21.86 -1.72
CA LYS A 296 -14.77 20.76 -1.08
C LYS A 296 -14.63 19.45 -1.86
N GLN A 297 -14.67 19.50 -3.20
CA GLN A 297 -14.46 18.33 -4.04
C GLN A 297 -13.05 17.76 -3.84
N ALA A 298 -12.03 18.62 -3.88
CA ALA A 298 -10.64 18.22 -3.68
C ALA A 298 -10.42 17.62 -2.28
N HIS A 299 -10.99 18.23 -1.24
CA HIS A 299 -10.88 17.72 0.13
C HIS A 299 -11.54 16.35 0.32
N ARG A 300 -12.78 16.16 -0.17
CA ARG A 300 -13.47 14.87 -0.13
C ARG A 300 -12.74 13.78 -0.93
N THR A 301 -12.15 14.16 -2.07
CA THR A 301 -11.32 13.25 -2.88
C THR A 301 -10.08 12.80 -2.12
N ARG A 302 -9.38 13.72 -1.44
CA ARG A 302 -8.22 13.37 -0.58
C ARG A 302 -8.63 12.42 0.54
N LEU A 303 -9.75 12.69 1.22
CA LEU A 303 -10.26 11.82 2.28
C LEU A 303 -10.61 10.42 1.79
N PHE A 304 -11.28 10.29 0.64
CA PHE A 304 -11.52 8.99 0.01
C PHE A 304 -10.21 8.21 -0.20
N TRP A 305 -9.19 8.87 -0.76
CA TRP A 305 -7.92 8.19 -1.02
C TRP A 305 -7.14 7.86 0.25
N LEU A 306 -7.21 8.69 1.29
CA LEU A 306 -6.63 8.33 2.59
C LEU A 306 -7.32 7.12 3.21
N THR A 307 -8.66 7.06 3.23
CA THR A 307 -9.35 5.86 3.75
C THR A 307 -9.05 4.62 2.91
N TYR A 308 -8.97 4.80 1.59
CA TYR A 308 -8.61 3.74 0.64
C TYR A 308 -7.22 3.17 0.93
N ILE A 309 -6.22 4.01 1.21
CA ILE A 309 -4.85 3.61 1.51
C ILE A 309 -4.82 2.83 2.83
N TYR A 310 -5.37 3.40 3.90
CA TYR A 310 -5.33 2.78 5.23
C TYR A 310 -6.13 1.47 5.31
N ASP A 311 -7.21 1.31 4.53
CA ASP A 311 -7.92 0.02 4.40
C ASP A 311 -6.98 -1.10 3.93
N ARG A 312 -6.14 -0.85 2.92
CA ARG A 312 -5.20 -1.87 2.42
C ARG A 312 -4.04 -2.10 3.34
N GLU A 313 -3.51 -1.04 3.95
CA GLU A 313 -2.42 -1.18 4.91
C GLU A 313 -2.85 -2.03 6.10
N MET A 314 -4.05 -1.80 6.63
CA MET A 314 -4.57 -2.60 7.74
C MET A 314 -4.93 -4.02 7.31
N ALA A 315 -5.59 -4.20 6.17
CA ALA A 315 -5.91 -5.51 5.60
C ALA A 315 -4.66 -6.38 5.41
N GLN A 316 -3.58 -5.81 4.88
CA GLN A 316 -2.32 -6.52 4.69
C GLN A 316 -1.69 -6.94 6.03
N ARG A 317 -1.72 -6.06 7.03
CA ARG A 317 -1.16 -6.33 8.36
C ARG A 317 -1.95 -7.39 9.12
N SER A 318 -3.27 -7.39 8.99
CA SER A 318 -4.14 -8.34 9.68
C SER A 318 -4.45 -9.61 8.88
N GLN A 319 -3.93 -9.72 7.64
CA GLN A 319 -4.27 -10.79 6.70
C GLN A 319 -5.79 -10.99 6.51
N CYS A 320 -6.55 -9.89 6.60
CA CYS A 320 -8.00 -9.88 6.45
C CYS A 320 -8.38 -9.18 5.14
N PRO A 321 -9.56 -9.48 4.55
CA PRO A 321 -10.04 -8.75 3.39
C PRO A 321 -10.14 -7.24 3.65
N TYR A 322 -9.70 -6.44 2.70
CA TYR A 322 -9.99 -5.00 2.65
C TYR A 322 -11.48 -4.78 2.36
N HIS A 323 -12.04 -3.65 2.79
CA HIS A 323 -13.47 -3.37 2.73
C HIS A 323 -13.91 -2.57 1.49
N GLN A 324 -13.00 -1.84 0.84
CA GLN A 324 -13.30 -0.98 -0.31
C GLN A 324 -12.86 -1.59 -1.65
N PRO A 325 -13.62 -2.50 -2.27
CA PRO A 325 -13.23 -3.09 -3.56
C PRO A 325 -13.18 -2.06 -4.69
N ASP A 326 -12.22 -2.25 -5.59
CA ASP A 326 -11.90 -1.30 -6.67
C ASP A 326 -13.08 -1.10 -7.64
N CYS A 327 -14.01 -2.05 -7.73
CA CYS A 327 -15.19 -1.96 -8.58
C CYS A 327 -16.33 -1.09 -8.01
N GLU A 328 -16.29 -0.76 -6.72
CA GLU A 328 -17.33 0.01 -6.01
C GLU A 328 -17.00 1.51 -5.92
N THR A 329 -15.95 1.96 -6.62
CA THR A 329 -15.56 3.37 -6.69
C THR A 329 -15.39 3.82 -8.13
N ASP A 330 -15.87 5.02 -8.43
CA ASP A 330 -15.67 5.69 -9.72
C ASP A 330 -14.63 6.82 -9.65
N MET A 331 -13.98 6.97 -8.49
CA MET A 331 -13.03 8.06 -8.20
C MET A 331 -11.72 7.90 -8.99
N ASP A 332 -11.26 9.00 -9.60
CA ASP A 332 -9.96 9.01 -10.26
C ASP A 332 -8.84 9.11 -9.23
N LEU A 333 -7.68 8.52 -9.56
CA LEU A 333 -6.47 8.69 -8.76
C LEU A 333 -6.17 10.19 -8.55
N PRO A 334 -5.64 10.60 -7.37
CA PRO A 334 -5.33 12.00 -7.08
C PRO A 334 -4.53 12.65 -8.21
N GLU A 335 -4.83 13.89 -8.58
CA GLU A 335 -4.18 14.58 -9.71
C GLU A 335 -2.66 14.48 -9.65
N ALA A 336 -2.00 14.36 -10.81
CA ALA A 336 -0.54 14.27 -10.86
C ALA A 336 0.13 15.56 -10.37
N ASN A 337 -0.41 16.71 -10.76
CA ASN A 337 0.09 18.05 -10.46
C ASN A 337 -1.08 18.89 -9.91
N PRO A 338 -1.45 18.73 -8.63
CA PRO A 338 -2.53 19.51 -8.03
C PRO A 338 -2.17 21.01 -7.93
N GLU A 339 -3.16 21.89 -8.01
CA GLU A 339 -2.98 23.35 -7.85
C GLU A 339 -2.42 23.74 -6.47
N VAL A 340 -2.77 22.95 -5.45
CA VAL A 340 -2.26 23.09 -4.09
C VAL A 340 -1.36 21.89 -3.81
N ASN A 341 -0.14 22.12 -3.34
CA ASN A 341 0.89 21.09 -3.07
C ASN A 341 0.57 20.17 -1.87
N LEU A 342 -0.70 19.84 -1.65
CA LEU A 342 -1.13 18.86 -0.66
C LEU A 342 -0.93 17.44 -1.19
N GLY A 343 -0.30 16.59 -0.39
CA GLY A 343 0.15 15.26 -0.76
C GLY A 343 1.45 15.27 -1.58
N ILE A 344 2.16 16.40 -1.67
CA ILE A 344 3.44 16.51 -2.37
C ILE A 344 4.58 16.68 -1.35
N ILE A 345 5.60 15.87 -1.48
CA ILE A 345 6.89 16.04 -0.80
C ILE A 345 7.83 16.77 -1.74
N THR A 346 8.39 17.89 -1.29
CA THR A 346 9.39 18.64 -2.04
C THR A 346 10.78 18.44 -1.45
N SER A 347 11.79 18.44 -2.30
CA SER A 347 13.20 18.48 -1.87
C SER A 347 13.50 19.79 -1.15
N SER A 348 14.54 19.81 -0.32
CA SER A 348 15.03 21.03 0.35
C SER A 348 15.44 22.14 -0.63
N THR A 349 15.75 21.79 -1.87
CA THR A 349 16.08 22.73 -2.96
C THR A 349 14.87 23.09 -3.83
N ASP A 350 13.69 22.55 -3.53
CA ASP A 350 12.43 22.68 -4.31
C ASP A 350 12.52 22.22 -5.78
N THR A 351 13.61 21.52 -6.14
CA THR A 351 13.86 21.05 -7.51
C THR A 351 13.14 19.75 -7.85
N ILE A 352 12.83 18.94 -6.83
CA ILE A 352 12.20 17.64 -6.99
C ILE A 352 10.89 17.66 -6.21
N GLN A 353 9.80 17.37 -6.91
CA GLN A 353 8.48 17.21 -6.33
C GLN A 353 8.03 15.76 -6.48
N PHE A 354 7.61 15.15 -5.39
CA PHE A 354 7.09 13.79 -5.36
C PHE A 354 5.65 13.81 -4.86
N ASN A 355 4.71 13.45 -5.73
CA ASN A 355 3.31 13.31 -5.35
C ASN A 355 3.11 12.02 -4.54
N TYR A 356 3.33 12.15 -3.24
CA TYR A 356 3.27 11.10 -2.25
C TYR A 356 1.88 10.48 -2.19
N LEU A 357 0.82 11.28 -2.05
CA LEU A 357 -0.55 10.77 -1.93
C LEU A 357 -0.97 9.95 -3.17
N ARG A 358 -0.70 10.43 -4.38
CA ARG A 358 -0.98 9.69 -5.61
C ARG A 358 -0.17 8.40 -5.69
N SER A 359 1.08 8.43 -5.24
CA SER A 359 1.95 7.25 -5.25
C SER A 359 1.48 6.19 -4.25
N CYS A 360 1.09 6.59 -3.03
CA CYS A 360 0.48 5.71 -2.04
C CYS A 360 -0.85 5.13 -2.54
N ALA A 361 -1.70 5.92 -3.19
CA ALA A 361 -2.94 5.43 -3.79
C ALA A 361 -2.70 4.35 -4.86
N LYS A 362 -1.70 4.56 -5.74
CA LYS A 362 -1.29 3.54 -6.73
C LYS A 362 -0.72 2.30 -6.05
N PHE A 363 0.09 2.47 -5.01
CA PHE A 363 0.67 1.37 -4.26
C PHE A 363 -0.42 0.55 -3.55
N ALA A 364 -1.40 1.20 -2.93
CA ALA A 364 -2.57 0.55 -2.33
C ALA A 364 -3.37 -0.28 -3.34
N PHE A 365 -3.50 0.17 -4.58
CA PHE A 365 -4.10 -0.63 -5.66
C PHE A 365 -3.28 -1.90 -5.98
N ILE A 366 -1.95 -1.79 -5.97
CA ILE A 366 -1.06 -2.95 -6.15
C ILE A 366 -1.17 -3.90 -4.94
N GLN A 367 -1.20 -3.36 -3.71
CA GLN A 367 -1.39 -4.12 -2.48
C GLN A 367 -2.71 -4.91 -2.51
N GLY A 368 -3.82 -4.29 -2.93
CA GLY A 368 -5.10 -4.96 -3.08
C GLY A 368 -5.04 -6.14 -4.03
N LYS A 369 -4.42 -5.96 -5.21
CA LYS A 369 -4.21 -7.06 -6.17
C LYS A 369 -3.32 -8.17 -5.65
N ALA A 370 -2.25 -7.82 -4.95
CA ALA A 370 -1.37 -8.80 -4.33
C ALA A 370 -2.11 -9.58 -3.24
N HIS A 371 -2.89 -8.88 -2.41
CA HIS A 371 -3.74 -9.50 -1.40
C HIS A 371 -4.74 -10.50 -2.02
N ASP A 372 -5.42 -10.13 -3.10
CA ASP A 372 -6.34 -11.03 -3.81
C ASP A 372 -5.65 -12.27 -4.38
N LEU A 373 -4.39 -12.14 -4.83
CA LEU A 373 -3.63 -13.28 -5.34
C LEU A 373 -3.13 -14.22 -4.24
N LEU A 374 -2.84 -13.69 -3.05
CA LEU A 374 -2.28 -14.43 -1.93
C LEU A 374 -3.36 -15.04 -1.02
N TYR A 375 -4.42 -14.28 -0.75
CA TYR A 375 -5.38 -14.58 0.32
C TYR A 375 -6.82 -14.78 -0.17
N SER A 376 -7.12 -14.58 -1.46
CA SER A 376 -8.46 -14.87 -1.95
C SER A 376 -8.76 -16.36 -1.81
N GLN A 377 -9.89 -16.70 -1.19
CA GLN A 377 -10.38 -18.09 -1.10
C GLN A 377 -10.63 -18.73 -2.49
N LYS A 378 -10.54 -17.95 -3.59
CA LYS A 378 -10.61 -18.42 -4.98
C LYS A 378 -9.27 -18.92 -5.54
N VAL A 379 -8.16 -18.81 -4.79
CA VAL A 379 -6.82 -19.26 -5.24
C VAL A 379 -6.76 -20.74 -5.61
N PRO A 380 -7.38 -21.69 -4.87
CA PRO A 380 -7.45 -23.08 -5.30
C PRO A 380 -8.12 -23.22 -6.67
N TYR A 381 -9.26 -22.52 -6.87
CA TYR A 381 -9.99 -22.53 -8.14
C TYR A 381 -9.24 -21.89 -9.30
N LEU A 382 -8.39 -20.89 -9.08
CA LEU A 382 -7.60 -20.27 -10.15
C LEU A 382 -6.47 -21.18 -10.61
N HIS A 383 -5.85 -21.94 -9.70
CA HIS A 383 -4.89 -22.98 -10.07
C HIS A 383 -5.57 -24.12 -10.84
N THR A 384 -6.68 -24.67 -10.31
CA THR A 384 -7.43 -25.75 -10.96
C THR A 384 -8.07 -25.31 -12.29
N ARG A 385 -8.49 -24.04 -12.42
CA ARG A 385 -9.05 -23.49 -13.67
C ARG A 385 -7.97 -23.26 -14.73
N LYS A 386 -6.78 -22.80 -14.33
CA LYS A 386 -5.62 -22.70 -15.24
C LYS A 386 -5.14 -24.09 -15.65
N GLU A 387 -5.00 -25.03 -14.71
CA GLU A 387 -4.65 -26.44 -14.99
C GLU A 387 -5.69 -27.15 -15.86
N SER A 388 -6.98 -26.96 -15.61
CA SER A 388 -8.03 -27.56 -16.44
C SER A 388 -8.14 -26.92 -17.82
N GLN A 389 -7.81 -25.63 -17.98
CA GLN A 389 -7.67 -25.00 -19.29
C GLN A 389 -6.42 -25.47 -20.04
N ILE A 390 -5.29 -25.67 -19.34
CA ILE A 390 -4.06 -26.25 -19.89
C ILE A 390 -4.33 -27.70 -20.31
N ASN A 391 -4.88 -28.54 -19.44
CA ASN A 391 -5.26 -29.93 -19.73
C ASN A 391 -6.29 -30.05 -20.87
N ARG A 392 -7.24 -29.11 -21.00
CA ARG A 392 -8.17 -29.06 -22.14
C ARG A 392 -7.46 -28.67 -23.44
N SER A 393 -6.44 -27.81 -23.36
CA SER A 393 -5.63 -27.40 -24.50
C SER A 393 -4.72 -28.53 -24.95
N ASP A 394 -4.08 -29.24 -24.02
CA ASP A 394 -3.24 -30.42 -24.28
C ASP A 394 -4.06 -31.58 -24.85
N ARG A 395 -5.27 -31.84 -24.33
CA ARG A 395 -6.18 -32.83 -24.92
C ARG A 395 -6.61 -32.47 -26.34
N ARG A 396 -6.77 -31.16 -26.65
CA ARG A 396 -7.08 -30.68 -28.00
C ARG A 396 -5.88 -30.79 -28.94
N ILE A 397 -4.67 -30.57 -28.45
CA ILE A 397 -3.41 -30.75 -29.19
C ILE A 397 -3.16 -32.25 -29.45
N ALA A 398 -3.33 -33.11 -28.45
CA ALA A 398 -3.22 -34.57 -28.58
C ALA A 398 -4.26 -35.15 -29.55
N LYS A 399 -5.51 -34.67 -29.53
CA LYS A 399 -6.53 -35.06 -30.52
C LYS A 399 -6.22 -34.58 -31.95
N ARG A 400 -5.51 -33.45 -32.11
CA ARG A 400 -5.07 -32.96 -33.42
C ARG A 400 -3.82 -33.67 -33.94
N MET A 401 -2.99 -34.19 -33.03
CA MET A 401 -1.77 -34.94 -33.33
C MET A 401 -2.03 -36.45 -33.47
N GLY A 402 -3.15 -36.96 -32.96
CA GLY A 402 -3.54 -38.38 -32.95
C GLY A 402 -4.14 -38.92 -34.25
N GLY A 403 -3.67 -38.44 -35.40
CA GLY A 403 -3.95 -39.02 -36.71
C GLY A 403 -2.78 -39.89 -37.19
N ARG A 404 -2.45 -40.97 -36.46
CA ARG A 404 -1.84 -42.25 -36.92
C ARG A 404 -1.35 -43.07 -35.70
N ASN A 405 -1.78 -44.33 -35.66
CA ASN A 405 -1.31 -45.54 -34.91
C ASN A 405 0.12 -45.43 -34.30
N THR A 406 0.51 -45.93 -33.13
CA THR A 406 0.15 -46.99 -32.13
C THR A 406 1.26 -46.95 -31.04
N PRO A 407 1.38 -47.83 -30.00
CA PRO A 407 0.44 -48.64 -29.23
C PRO A 407 0.48 -48.34 -27.70
N ARG A 408 -0.48 -48.91 -26.96
CA ARG A 408 -0.58 -48.91 -25.49
C ARG A 408 0.68 -49.46 -24.81
N ALA A 409 1.25 -48.69 -23.88
CA ALA A 409 2.08 -49.21 -22.79
C ALA A 409 1.27 -49.14 -21.48
N SER A 410 0.82 -50.30 -21.03
CA SER A 410 0.33 -50.53 -19.68
C SER A 410 1.50 -50.51 -18.70
N TYR A 411 1.45 -49.66 -17.67
CA TYR A 411 2.18 -49.91 -16.43
C TYR A 411 1.28 -49.63 -15.23
N GLN A 412 1.17 -50.68 -14.42
CA GLN A 412 0.32 -50.83 -13.25
C GLN A 412 0.72 -49.86 -12.12
N ARG A 413 -0.29 -49.36 -11.40
CA ARG A 413 -0.12 -48.91 -10.01
C ARG A 413 0.18 -50.14 -9.15
N ARG A 414 1.25 -50.09 -8.37
CA ARG A 414 1.36 -50.86 -7.12
C ARG A 414 1.52 -49.87 -5.97
N TYR A 415 0.59 -50.06 -5.02
CA TYR A 415 0.50 -49.67 -3.61
C TYR A 415 1.10 -48.33 -3.17
#